data_AF-A0A3D8MWM5-F1
#
_entry.id   AF-A0A3D8MWM5-F1
#
_cell.length_a   1.000
_cell.length_b   1.000
_cell.length_c   1.000
_cell.angle_alpha   90.00
_cell.angle_beta   90.00
_cell.angle_gamma   90.00
#
_symmetry.space_group_name_H-M   'P 1'
#
loop_
_entity.id
_entity.type
_entity.pdbx_description
1 polymer ?
#
loop_
_entity_poly.entity_id
_entity_poly.type
_entity_poly.pdbx_seq_one_letter_code
_entity_poly.pdbx_strand_id
1 'polypeptide(L)'
;MVVRRTMWRAGMRGCGALGAALLIGAWTPSQAVAQERAGGEELRTETSVSAQGMSLDEVLRELESQNESWAITELQIEQSRASRREALGSLLPQLNSSANVTYQGGGEVAVQGTTVREAVEWGVNANASMSLFNAPQYFTYRQADRQLDATRAQSAWQQTLLRLEAEESFYTLAAAQRDVDIAESAVELRQAYLERSEALVAAGLAVAVDVSRARQQVLEAEQTLLEARQNLGNAADALAYLLGREPDGELRVDFDPDVIAGGASAAQGATDSEVSREREDFVSRRYSIEAAELARRATWWGLVPSLQLTAGAQLGQPTLFNPNGFNWTVGIGASWLLYDGGARYARFDRASAQIAEQELALQRDRRQASTELRRASRDWDTARAAIDVASEQVQVAQETYEFTSARFESGLATSLEVSDASQQLLSAELRLNQARLQARLAEVRYRYLEDLPE
;
A
#
# COMPACT_ATOMS: atom_id res chain seq x y z
N MET A 1 73.98 -38.28 15.94
CA MET A 1 73.97 -38.39 17.42
C MET A 1 72.59 -38.96 17.80
N VAL A 2 72.39 -40.27 17.95
CA VAL A 2 72.79 -41.13 19.10
C VAL A 2 71.99 -40.64 20.34
N VAL A 3 71.00 -41.31 20.94
CA VAL A 3 70.68 -42.74 21.20
C VAL A 3 69.24 -42.80 21.78
N ARG A 4 68.32 -43.63 21.22
CA ARG A 4 67.65 -44.84 21.80
C ARG A 4 66.85 -44.64 23.12
N ARG A 5 65.75 -45.33 23.45
CA ARG A 5 65.07 -46.54 22.95
C ARG A 5 63.72 -46.67 23.71
N THR A 6 62.65 -47.11 23.02
CA THR A 6 61.76 -48.28 23.32
C THR A 6 61.70 -48.79 24.79
N MET A 7 60.61 -49.24 25.42
CA MET A 7 59.44 -50.04 25.00
C MET A 7 58.80 -50.56 26.32
N TRP A 8 57.47 -50.68 26.47
CA TRP A 8 56.76 -51.96 26.75
C TRP A 8 55.25 -51.78 26.99
N ARG A 9 54.55 -52.88 26.68
CA ARG A 9 53.10 -53.11 26.58
C ARG A 9 52.46 -53.57 27.90
N ALA A 10 51.12 -53.63 27.84
CA ALA A 10 50.16 -54.45 28.60
C ALA A 10 49.63 -53.80 29.89
N GLY A 11 48.34 -53.82 30.22
CA GLY A 11 47.17 -54.49 29.67
C GLY A 11 46.13 -54.69 30.79
N MET A 12 44.85 -54.79 30.42
CA MET A 12 43.68 -55.10 31.27
C MET A 12 43.14 -53.97 32.16
N ARG A 13 41.84 -53.83 32.43
CA ARG A 13 40.55 -54.39 31.94
C ARG A 13 39.48 -53.59 32.70
N GLY A 14 38.36 -53.29 32.05
CA GLY A 14 37.01 -53.35 32.61
C GLY A 14 36.62 -52.47 33.81
N CYS A 15 35.69 -51.54 33.55
CA CYS A 15 34.47 -51.25 34.33
C CYS A 15 33.89 -49.96 33.71
N GLY A 16 32.81 -50.05 32.94
CA GLY A 16 31.44 -50.12 33.46
C GLY A 16 30.82 -48.74 33.23
N ALA A 17 30.19 -48.51 32.09
CA ALA A 17 28.74 -48.44 32.00
C ALA A 17 28.13 -47.57 33.11
N LEU A 18 27.79 -46.33 32.79
CA LEU A 18 26.64 -45.63 33.33
C LEU A 18 26.20 -44.59 32.29
N GLY A 19 25.24 -45.03 31.46
CA GLY A 19 24.40 -44.12 30.72
C GLY A 19 23.52 -43.35 31.69
N ALA A 20 23.39 -42.06 31.44
CA ALA A 20 22.26 -41.27 31.91
C ALA A 20 21.80 -40.46 30.69
N ALA A 21 20.87 -41.06 29.96
CA ALA A 21 20.03 -40.37 29.00
C ALA A 21 19.15 -39.40 29.79
N LEU A 22 19.46 -38.10 29.71
CA LEU A 22 18.55 -37.04 30.09
C LEU A 22 17.84 -36.57 28.82
N LEU A 23 16.66 -37.14 28.62
CA LEU A 23 15.63 -36.67 27.69
C LEU A 23 15.23 -35.25 28.10
N ILE A 24 15.86 -34.26 27.47
CA ILE A 24 15.32 -32.90 27.41
C ILE A 24 14.45 -32.87 26.17
N GLY A 25 13.14 -32.72 26.38
CA GLY A 25 12.15 -32.59 25.32
C GLY A 25 12.54 -31.47 24.37
N ALA A 26 12.95 -31.86 23.16
CA ALA A 26 13.10 -30.97 22.04
C ALA A 26 11.69 -30.46 21.67
N TRP A 27 11.38 -29.23 22.04
CA TRP A 27 10.35 -28.46 21.33
C TRP A 27 10.94 -28.06 19.98
N THR A 28 10.81 -28.96 19.01
CA THR A 28 10.96 -28.63 17.60
C THR A 28 9.77 -27.76 17.17
N PRO A 29 9.97 -26.60 16.52
CA PRO A 29 8.89 -25.97 15.79
C PRO A 29 8.58 -26.86 14.58
N SER A 30 7.44 -27.54 14.62
CA SER A 30 6.93 -28.28 13.47
C SER A 30 6.54 -27.26 12.41
N GLN A 31 7.39 -27.09 11.41
CA GLN A 31 6.96 -26.63 10.09
C GLN A 31 6.07 -27.72 9.50
N ALA A 32 4.76 -27.59 9.73
CA ALA A 32 3.76 -28.33 8.97
C ALA A 32 3.53 -27.56 7.67
N VAL A 33 4.37 -27.84 6.68
CA VAL A 33 4.00 -27.68 5.27
C VAL A 33 2.96 -28.76 5.00
N ALA A 34 1.68 -28.38 5.00
CA ALA A 34 0.63 -29.23 4.48
C ALA A 34 0.69 -29.19 2.95
N GLN A 35 1.43 -30.14 2.37
CA GLN A 35 1.20 -30.58 1.00
C GLN A 35 0.10 -31.65 1.04
N GLU A 36 -1.13 -31.23 0.78
CA GLU A 36 -2.21 -32.16 0.44
C GLU A 36 -2.29 -32.26 -1.09
N ARG A 37 -1.91 -33.43 -1.61
CA ARG A 37 -2.02 -33.78 -3.03
C ARG A 37 -3.43 -34.31 -3.31
N ALA A 38 -4.01 -33.75 -4.37
CA ALA A 38 -4.81 -34.43 -5.38
C ALA A 38 -6.03 -35.23 -4.89
N GLY A 39 -7.14 -34.52 -4.70
CA GLY A 39 -8.48 -35.03 -5.00
C GLY A 39 -9.02 -34.23 -6.19
N GLY A 40 -9.21 -34.88 -7.33
CA GLY A 40 -9.80 -34.27 -8.51
C GLY A 40 -11.27 -33.97 -8.26
N GLU A 41 -11.58 -32.70 -8.04
CA GLU A 41 -12.84 -32.11 -8.45
C GLU A 41 -12.50 -31.16 -9.58
N GLU A 42 -13.02 -31.50 -10.76
CA GLU A 42 -13.05 -30.62 -11.92
C GLU A 42 -13.60 -29.27 -11.46
N LEU A 43 -12.71 -28.31 -11.17
CA LEU A 43 -12.99 -26.91 -11.36
C LEU A 43 -13.30 -26.78 -12.83
N ARG A 44 -14.58 -26.97 -13.14
CA ARG A 44 -15.17 -26.56 -14.39
C ARG A 44 -14.76 -25.12 -14.54
N THR A 45 -13.80 -24.94 -15.43
CA THR A 45 -13.67 -23.80 -16.31
C THR A 45 -15.07 -23.38 -16.74
N GLU A 46 -15.68 -22.49 -15.96
CA GLU A 46 -16.51 -21.44 -16.51
C GLU A 46 -15.55 -20.33 -16.96
N THR A 47 -14.68 -20.70 -17.90
CA THR A 47 -14.13 -19.77 -18.88
C THR A 47 -15.29 -19.44 -19.81
N SER A 48 -16.22 -18.66 -19.28
CA SER A 48 -17.17 -17.88 -20.04
C SER A 48 -17.40 -16.60 -19.25
N VAL A 49 -16.33 -15.86 -19.01
CA VAL A 49 -16.45 -14.40 -18.98
C VAL A 49 -16.77 -14.01 -20.42
N SER A 50 -18.04 -14.19 -20.75
CA SER A 50 -18.70 -13.39 -21.77
C SER A 50 -18.26 -11.94 -21.56
N ALA A 51 -18.02 -11.23 -22.66
CA ALA A 51 -17.66 -9.81 -22.70
C ALA A 51 -18.81 -8.92 -22.15
N GLN A 52 -19.29 -9.21 -20.95
CA GLN A 52 -20.08 -8.34 -20.11
C GLN A 52 -19.07 -7.43 -19.41
N GLY A 53 -19.13 -6.15 -19.74
CA GLY A 53 -18.28 -5.17 -19.11
C GLY A 53 -18.50 -5.17 -17.59
N MET A 54 -17.45 -4.94 -16.82
CA MET A 54 -17.55 -4.85 -15.37
C MET A 54 -18.27 -3.56 -14.96
N SER A 55 -19.12 -3.65 -13.94
CA SER A 55 -19.70 -2.47 -13.28
C SER A 55 -18.75 -1.90 -12.23
N LEU A 56 -18.94 -0.63 -11.85
CA LEU A 56 -18.12 0.03 -10.82
C LEU A 56 -18.12 -0.74 -9.49
N ASP A 57 -19.29 -1.22 -9.05
CA ASP A 57 -19.42 -1.98 -7.80
C ASP A 57 -18.69 -3.33 -7.84
N GLU A 58 -18.55 -3.94 -9.02
CA GLU A 58 -17.76 -5.16 -9.21
C GLU A 58 -16.27 -4.86 -9.14
N VAL A 59 -15.83 -3.79 -9.81
CA VAL A 59 -14.43 -3.32 -9.75
C VAL A 59 -14.01 -3.02 -8.31
N LEU A 60 -14.83 -2.30 -7.55
CA LEU A 60 -14.52 -1.96 -6.17
C LEU A 60 -14.51 -3.19 -5.25
N ARG A 61 -15.46 -4.11 -5.41
CA ARG A 61 -15.46 -5.38 -4.66
C ARG A 61 -14.24 -6.24 -4.97
N GLU A 62 -13.85 -6.29 -6.24
CA GLU A 62 -12.70 -7.08 -6.66
C GLU A 62 -11.40 -6.46 -6.14
N LEU A 63 -11.25 -5.14 -6.24
CA LEU A 63 -10.13 -4.38 -5.64
C LEU A 63 -9.94 -4.76 -4.16
N GLU A 64 -11.00 -4.77 -3.36
CA GLU A 64 -10.91 -5.11 -1.92
C GLU A 64 -10.49 -6.56 -1.66
N SER A 65 -10.79 -7.46 -2.59
CA SER A 65 -10.54 -8.90 -2.42
C SER A 65 -9.19 -9.37 -2.96
N GLN A 66 -8.72 -8.78 -4.06
CA GLN A 66 -7.56 -9.28 -4.81
C GLN A 66 -6.36 -8.33 -4.79
N ASN A 67 -6.55 -7.03 -4.58
CA ASN A 67 -5.46 -6.07 -4.68
C ASN A 67 -4.41 -6.25 -3.56
N GLU A 68 -3.14 -6.32 -3.94
CA GLU A 68 -2.04 -6.51 -2.99
C GLU A 68 -1.83 -5.29 -2.11
N SER A 69 -2.07 -4.07 -2.62
CA SER A 69 -1.95 -2.85 -1.82
C SER A 69 -3.00 -2.82 -0.71
N TRP A 70 -4.24 -3.25 -1.00
CA TRP A 70 -5.28 -3.44 0.02
C TRP A 70 -4.82 -4.44 1.09
N ALA A 71 -4.34 -5.62 0.68
CA ALA A 71 -3.83 -6.63 1.60
C ALA A 71 -2.63 -6.12 2.44
N ILE A 72 -1.73 -5.33 1.85
CA ILE A 72 -0.61 -4.68 2.56
C ILE A 72 -1.12 -3.74 3.65
N THR A 73 -2.20 -2.98 3.43
CA THR A 73 -2.78 -2.11 4.48
C THR A 73 -3.26 -2.92 5.69
N GLU A 74 -3.88 -4.08 5.48
CA GLU A 74 -4.33 -4.95 6.56
C GLU A 74 -3.13 -5.57 7.32
N LEU A 75 -2.10 -6.00 6.59
CA LEU A 75 -0.86 -6.51 7.18
C LEU A 75 -0.12 -5.45 8.02
N GLN A 76 -0.19 -4.17 7.65
CA GLN A 76 0.36 -3.09 8.47
C GLN A 76 -0.38 -2.95 9.81
N ILE A 77 -1.71 -3.12 9.81
CA ILE A 77 -2.50 -3.15 11.04
C ILE A 77 -2.07 -4.36 11.90
N GLU A 78 -1.88 -5.53 11.30
CA GLU A 78 -1.40 -6.72 12.02
C GLU A 78 -0.01 -6.54 12.63
N GLN A 79 0.92 -5.95 11.89
CA GLN A 79 2.25 -5.58 12.39
C GLN A 79 2.14 -4.63 13.57
N SER A 80 1.29 -3.60 13.48
CA SER A 80 1.07 -2.66 14.58
C SER A 80 0.42 -3.33 15.81
N ARG A 81 -0.51 -4.28 15.59
CA ARG A 81 -1.08 -5.13 16.65
C ARG A 81 -0.01 -6.02 17.30
N ALA A 82 0.94 -6.53 16.53
CA ALA A 82 2.06 -7.32 17.04
C ALA A 82 3.02 -6.44 17.86
N SER A 83 3.39 -5.24 17.39
CA SER A 83 4.20 -4.28 18.13
C SER A 83 3.56 -3.85 19.46
N ARG A 84 2.23 -3.67 19.48
CA ARG A 84 1.48 -3.44 20.73
C ARG A 84 1.58 -4.62 21.70
N ARG A 85 1.48 -5.86 21.18
CA ARG A 85 1.66 -7.08 21.98
C ARG A 85 3.08 -7.22 22.51
N GLU A 86 4.08 -6.87 21.72
CA GLU A 86 5.49 -6.83 22.14
C GLU A 86 5.70 -5.82 23.28
N ALA A 87 5.15 -4.61 23.14
CA ALA A 87 5.19 -3.59 24.19
C ALA A 87 4.50 -4.07 25.47
N LEU A 88 3.36 -4.78 25.36
CA LEU A 88 2.71 -5.43 26.51
C LEU A 88 3.59 -6.52 27.12
N GLY A 89 4.29 -7.31 26.31
CA GLY A 89 5.23 -8.35 26.76
C GLY A 89 6.35 -7.82 27.65
N SER A 90 6.76 -6.56 27.47
CA SER A 90 7.73 -5.90 28.36
C SER A 90 7.20 -5.64 29.79
N LEU A 91 5.87 -5.65 29.98
CA LEU A 91 5.19 -5.51 31.27
C LEU A 91 4.88 -6.86 31.94
N LEU A 92 5.03 -7.96 31.22
CA LEU A 92 4.77 -9.31 31.71
C LEU A 92 6.05 -9.95 32.29
N PRO A 93 5.94 -11.01 33.12
CA PRO A 93 7.10 -11.78 33.56
C PRO A 93 7.87 -12.34 32.36
N GLN A 94 9.17 -12.09 32.33
CA GLN A 94 10.09 -12.65 31.34
C GLN A 94 10.88 -13.78 31.98
N LEU A 95 10.82 -14.97 31.39
CA LEU A 95 11.61 -16.12 31.80
C LEU A 95 12.73 -16.33 30.78
N ASN A 96 13.97 -16.29 31.26
CA ASN A 96 15.14 -16.65 30.48
C ASN A 96 15.81 -17.90 31.09
N SER A 97 16.41 -18.71 30.24
CA SER A 97 17.30 -19.78 30.68
C SER A 97 18.55 -19.79 29.80
N SER A 98 19.70 -19.95 30.44
CA SER A 98 20.98 -20.04 29.78
C SER A 98 21.76 -21.23 30.33
N ALA A 99 22.46 -21.95 29.46
CA ALA A 99 23.41 -22.97 29.85
C ALA A 99 24.78 -22.56 29.32
N ASN A 100 25.78 -22.55 30.19
CA ASN A 100 27.14 -22.18 29.83
C ASN A 100 28.11 -23.27 30.31
N VAL A 101 29.08 -23.58 29.45
CA VAL A 101 30.23 -24.43 29.79
C VAL A 101 31.47 -23.60 29.48
N THR A 102 32.24 -23.31 30.53
CA THR A 102 33.46 -22.52 30.44
C THR A 102 34.63 -23.43 30.76
N TYR A 103 35.54 -23.58 29.81
CA TYR A 103 36.82 -24.25 30.05
C TYR A 103 37.88 -23.19 30.33
N GLN A 104 38.40 -23.15 31.55
CA GLN A 104 39.48 -22.25 31.93
C GLN A 104 40.82 -22.94 31.68
N GLY A 105 41.47 -22.58 30.58
CA GLY A 105 42.81 -23.04 30.22
C GLY A 105 43.89 -22.06 30.68
N GLY A 106 44.94 -22.59 31.33
CA GLY A 106 46.08 -21.84 31.86
C GLY A 106 46.84 -22.71 32.85
N GLY A 107 48.18 -22.70 32.79
CA GLY A 107 49.02 -23.50 33.69
C GLY A 107 48.80 -23.14 35.17
N GLU A 108 49.15 -24.06 36.06
CA GLU A 108 49.01 -23.91 37.51
C GLU A 108 49.89 -22.75 38.01
N VAL A 109 49.31 -21.56 38.19
CA VAL A 109 50.00 -20.43 38.82
C VAL A 109 49.46 -20.28 40.24
N ALA A 110 50.28 -20.63 41.22
CA ALA A 110 50.00 -20.36 42.62
C ALA A 110 50.26 -18.88 42.90
N VAL A 111 49.19 -18.08 43.05
CA VAL A 111 49.27 -16.70 43.55
C VAL A 111 48.66 -16.67 44.95
N GLN A 112 49.48 -16.27 45.94
CA GLN A 112 49.08 -16.12 47.35
C GLN A 112 48.34 -17.34 47.96
N GLY A 113 48.80 -18.57 47.68
CA GLY A 113 48.27 -19.78 48.32
C GLY A 113 47.00 -20.36 47.67
N THR A 114 46.54 -19.79 46.55
CA THR A 114 45.45 -20.32 45.72
C THR A 114 46.03 -20.90 44.43
N THR A 115 45.89 -22.22 44.23
CA THR A 115 46.23 -22.89 42.97
C THR A 115 45.08 -22.71 41.99
N VAL A 116 45.28 -21.93 40.93
CA VAL A 116 44.35 -21.89 39.80
C VAL A 116 44.63 -23.11 38.92
N ARG A 117 43.70 -24.07 38.90
CA ARG A 117 43.83 -25.34 38.18
C ARG A 117 42.92 -25.32 36.96
N GLU A 118 43.32 -26.04 35.91
CA GLU A 118 42.49 -26.32 34.75
C GLU A 118 41.15 -26.92 35.21
N ALA A 119 40.06 -26.20 34.94
CA ALA A 119 38.73 -26.56 35.37
C ALA A 119 37.73 -26.35 34.23
N VAL A 120 36.92 -27.39 34.00
CA VAL A 120 35.68 -27.25 33.24
C VAL A 120 34.63 -26.78 34.23
N GLU A 121 34.13 -25.57 34.08
CA GLU A 121 32.98 -25.06 34.82
C GLU A 121 31.73 -25.18 33.95
N TRP A 122 30.63 -25.64 34.53
CA TRP A 122 29.33 -25.65 33.84
C TRP A 122 28.25 -25.08 34.76
N GLY A 123 27.27 -24.42 34.15
CA GLY A 123 26.15 -23.84 34.85
C GLY A 123 24.92 -23.78 33.95
N VAL A 124 23.77 -24.08 34.51
CA VAL A 124 22.45 -23.83 33.95
C VAL A 124 21.79 -22.80 34.84
N ASN A 125 21.43 -21.66 34.28
CA ASN A 125 20.73 -20.58 34.96
C ASN A 125 19.34 -20.45 34.37
N ALA A 126 18.35 -20.21 35.22
CA ALA A 126 17.02 -19.78 34.83
C ALA A 126 16.69 -18.53 35.63
N ASN A 127 16.36 -17.42 34.98
CA ASN A 127 15.95 -16.21 35.67
C ASN A 127 14.59 -15.76 35.15
N ALA A 128 13.69 -15.46 36.07
CA ALA A 128 12.47 -14.74 35.82
C ALA A 128 12.64 -13.29 36.30
N SER A 129 12.24 -12.32 35.49
CA SER A 129 12.18 -10.93 35.89
C SER A 129 10.82 -10.33 35.54
N MET A 130 10.25 -9.55 36.45
CA MET A 130 9.03 -8.79 36.21
C MET A 130 9.20 -7.37 36.71
N SER A 131 8.81 -6.41 35.89
CA SER A 131 8.75 -5.01 36.28
C SER A 131 7.54 -4.79 37.19
N LEU A 132 7.77 -4.51 38.49
CA LEU A 132 6.68 -4.22 39.42
C LEU A 132 6.20 -2.77 39.25
N PHE A 133 7.14 -1.86 39.01
CA PHE A 133 6.86 -0.47 38.73
C PHE A 133 7.90 0.09 37.77
N ASN A 134 7.48 0.38 36.54
CA ASN A 134 8.28 1.10 35.56
C ASN A 134 7.34 1.98 34.74
N ALA A 135 7.21 3.23 35.19
CA ALA A 135 6.33 4.19 34.54
C ALA A 135 6.68 4.41 33.05
N PRO A 136 7.97 4.52 32.64
CA PRO A 136 8.33 4.57 31.22
C PRO A 136 7.77 3.41 30.39
N GLN A 137 7.93 2.17 30.83
CA GLN A 137 7.43 0.98 30.11
C GLN A 137 5.91 1.00 29.95
N TYR A 138 5.17 1.45 30.97
CA TYR A 138 3.71 1.59 30.87
C TYR A 138 3.30 2.64 29.81
N PHE A 139 3.98 3.79 29.77
CA PHE A 139 3.72 4.80 28.75
C PHE A 139 4.15 4.34 27.36
N THR A 140 5.19 3.53 27.22
CA THR A 140 5.57 2.90 25.95
C THR A 140 4.49 1.93 25.43
N TYR A 141 3.86 1.15 26.32
CA TYR A 141 2.70 0.33 25.94
C TYR A 141 1.53 1.19 25.46
N ARG A 142 1.19 2.26 26.20
CA ARG A 142 0.13 3.21 25.82
C ARG A 142 0.45 3.93 24.51
N GLN A 143 1.72 4.25 24.26
CA GLN A 143 2.19 4.80 22.99
C GLN A 143 1.94 3.81 21.85
N ALA A 144 2.29 2.53 22.02
CA ALA A 144 2.04 1.50 21.01
C ALA A 144 0.55 1.27 20.74
N ASP A 145 -0.30 1.44 21.76
CA ASP A 145 -1.77 1.44 21.63
C ASP A 145 -2.26 2.60 20.74
N ARG A 146 -1.77 3.82 20.95
CA ARG A 146 -2.10 4.97 20.09
C ARG A 146 -1.49 4.87 18.70
N GLN A 147 -0.32 4.26 18.57
CA GLN A 147 0.29 3.99 17.27
C GLN A 147 -0.56 3.00 16.45
N LEU A 148 -1.20 2.02 17.09
CA LEU A 148 -2.14 1.12 16.43
C LEU A 148 -3.37 1.87 15.90
N ASP A 149 -3.95 2.76 16.69
CA ASP A 149 -5.09 3.57 16.25
C ASP A 149 -4.69 4.54 15.12
N ALA A 150 -3.47 5.09 15.16
CA ALA A 150 -2.90 5.86 14.06
C ALA A 150 -2.78 5.02 12.78
N THR A 151 -2.21 3.81 12.87
CA THR A 151 -2.08 2.89 11.74
C THR A 151 -3.44 2.53 11.15
N ARG A 152 -4.46 2.25 11.98
CA ARG A 152 -5.82 1.94 11.49
C ARG A 152 -6.40 3.08 10.67
N ALA A 153 -6.32 4.31 11.18
CA ALA A 153 -6.81 5.47 10.46
C ALA A 153 -6.00 5.74 9.18
N GLN A 154 -4.68 5.52 9.22
CA GLN A 154 -3.83 5.63 8.03
C GLN A 154 -4.20 4.61 6.95
N SER A 155 -4.46 3.36 7.34
CA SER A 155 -4.89 2.28 6.45
C SER A 155 -6.25 2.58 5.85
N ALA A 156 -7.22 3.04 6.66
CA ALA A 156 -8.53 3.45 6.15
C ALA A 156 -8.42 4.58 5.10
N TRP A 157 -7.58 5.58 5.34
CA TRP A 157 -7.31 6.62 4.34
C TRP A 157 -6.68 6.07 3.05
N GLN A 158 -5.71 5.15 3.18
CA GLN A 158 -5.10 4.50 2.01
C GLN A 158 -6.10 3.67 1.21
N GLN A 159 -7.00 2.97 1.89
CA GLN A 159 -8.09 2.22 1.27
C GLN A 159 -9.05 3.14 0.52
N THR A 160 -9.41 4.29 1.10
CA THR A 160 -10.18 5.34 0.42
C THR A 160 -9.48 5.86 -0.84
N LEU A 161 -8.16 6.09 -0.78
CA LEU A 161 -7.38 6.51 -1.95
C LEU A 161 -7.30 5.43 -3.04
N LEU A 162 -7.18 4.15 -2.67
CA LEU A 162 -7.20 3.04 -3.63
C LEU A 162 -8.54 2.92 -4.34
N ARG A 163 -9.66 3.10 -3.60
CA ARG A 163 -11.00 3.13 -4.19
C ARG A 163 -11.15 4.30 -5.17
N LEU A 164 -10.68 5.49 -4.79
CA LEU A 164 -10.63 6.65 -5.67
C LEU A 164 -9.83 6.35 -6.95
N GLU A 165 -8.63 5.78 -6.83
CA GLU A 165 -7.78 5.46 -7.99
C GLU A 165 -8.41 4.42 -8.92
N ALA A 166 -9.05 3.38 -8.35
CA ALA A 166 -9.79 2.39 -9.13
C ALA A 166 -10.99 3.00 -9.87
N GLU A 167 -11.72 3.91 -9.23
CA GLU A 167 -12.83 4.62 -9.85
C GLU A 167 -12.38 5.60 -10.94
N GLU A 168 -11.27 6.31 -10.76
CA GLU A 168 -10.66 7.15 -11.81
C GLU A 168 -10.22 6.31 -13.03
N SER A 169 -9.60 5.16 -12.76
CA SER A 169 -9.18 4.22 -13.81
C SER A 169 -10.37 3.63 -14.56
N PHE A 170 -11.46 3.29 -13.85
CA PHE A 170 -12.71 2.83 -14.44
C PHE A 170 -13.29 3.83 -15.46
N TYR A 171 -13.42 5.11 -15.07
CA TYR A 171 -13.93 6.12 -16.00
C TYR A 171 -12.97 6.42 -17.15
N THR A 172 -11.66 6.33 -16.91
CA THR A 172 -10.65 6.46 -17.97
C THR A 172 -10.78 5.35 -19.01
N LEU A 173 -11.04 4.12 -18.58
CA LEU A 173 -11.30 2.99 -19.46
C LEU A 173 -12.62 3.17 -20.24
N ALA A 174 -13.69 3.61 -19.58
CA ALA A 174 -14.96 3.91 -20.24
C ALA A 174 -14.81 4.99 -21.33
N ALA A 175 -14.03 6.05 -21.06
CA ALA A 175 -13.74 7.09 -22.04
C ALA A 175 -12.90 6.57 -23.21
N ALA A 176 -11.90 5.71 -22.95
CA ALA A 176 -11.08 5.11 -24.00
C ALA A 176 -11.88 4.17 -24.90
N GLN A 177 -12.89 3.46 -24.37
CA GLN A 177 -13.84 2.69 -25.19
C GLN A 177 -14.61 3.61 -26.12
N ARG A 178 -15.11 4.74 -25.59
CA ARG A 178 -15.85 5.73 -26.39
C ARG A 178 -15.00 6.38 -27.48
N ASP A 179 -13.72 6.62 -27.22
CA ASP A 179 -12.78 7.12 -28.23
C ASP A 179 -12.61 6.14 -29.40
N VAL A 180 -12.61 4.83 -29.13
CA VAL A 180 -12.60 3.80 -30.17
C VAL A 180 -13.88 3.87 -31.00
N ASP A 181 -15.06 3.96 -30.38
CA ASP A 181 -16.34 4.06 -31.10
C ASP A 181 -16.40 5.31 -32.00
N ILE A 182 -15.91 6.45 -31.51
CA ILE A 182 -15.81 7.71 -32.28
C ILE A 182 -14.84 7.53 -33.45
N ALA A 183 -13.67 6.95 -33.22
CA ALA A 183 -12.68 6.72 -34.27
C ALA A 183 -13.16 5.71 -35.32
N GLU A 184 -13.89 4.66 -34.94
CA GLU A 184 -14.51 3.71 -35.86
C GLU A 184 -15.57 4.40 -36.73
N SER A 185 -16.45 5.20 -36.12
CA SER A 185 -17.46 5.99 -36.84
C SER A 185 -16.81 6.96 -37.85
N ALA A 186 -15.66 7.55 -37.50
CA ALA A 186 -14.91 8.43 -38.40
C ALA A 186 -14.26 7.68 -39.58
N VAL A 187 -13.77 6.45 -39.36
CA VAL A 187 -13.28 5.58 -40.44
C VAL A 187 -14.41 5.24 -41.41
N GLU A 188 -15.57 4.81 -40.89
CA GLU A 188 -16.74 4.49 -41.72
C GLU A 188 -17.19 5.70 -42.57
N LEU A 189 -17.27 6.88 -41.95
CA LEU A 189 -17.66 8.12 -42.62
C LEU A 189 -16.70 8.48 -43.77
N ARG A 190 -15.38 8.36 -43.55
CA ARG A 190 -14.36 8.69 -44.55
C ARG A 190 -14.26 7.64 -45.65
N GLN A 191 -14.52 6.37 -45.33
CA GLN A 191 -14.62 5.31 -46.34
C GLN A 191 -15.80 5.56 -47.27
N ALA A 192 -16.98 5.89 -46.73
CA ALA A 192 -18.14 6.27 -47.54
C ALA A 192 -17.85 7.48 -48.45
N TYR A 193 -17.08 8.45 -47.95
CA TYR A 193 -16.64 9.60 -48.76
C TYR A 193 -15.67 9.21 -49.89
N LEU A 194 -14.73 8.29 -49.63
CA LEU A 194 -13.83 7.75 -50.66
C LEU A 194 -14.60 7.03 -51.76
N GLU A 195 -15.51 6.12 -51.41
CA GLU A 195 -16.35 5.40 -52.39
C GLU A 195 -17.15 6.37 -53.28
N ARG A 196 -17.68 7.43 -52.67
CA ARG A 196 -18.39 8.48 -53.42
C ARG A 196 -17.47 9.25 -54.36
N SER A 197 -16.27 9.62 -53.91
CA SER A 197 -15.28 10.33 -54.73
C SER A 197 -14.87 9.50 -55.95
N GLU A 198 -14.65 8.19 -55.76
CA GLU A 198 -14.34 7.25 -56.83
C GLU A 198 -15.48 7.15 -57.87
N ALA A 199 -16.73 7.09 -57.40
CA ALA A 199 -17.90 7.08 -58.28
C ALA A 199 -18.02 8.37 -59.13
N LEU A 200 -17.75 9.54 -58.53
CA LEU A 200 -17.78 10.82 -59.24
C LEU A 200 -16.67 10.93 -60.30
N VAL A 201 -15.47 10.43 -60.01
CA VAL A 201 -14.38 10.36 -61.00
C VAL A 201 -14.73 9.41 -62.14
N ALA A 202 -15.31 8.24 -61.83
CA ALA A 202 -15.77 7.29 -62.86
C ALA A 202 -16.85 7.88 -63.78
N ALA A 203 -17.69 8.77 -63.25
CA ALA A 203 -18.69 9.52 -64.02
C ALA A 203 -18.11 10.74 -64.77
N GLY A 204 -16.81 11.03 -64.61
CA GLY A 204 -16.15 12.21 -65.20
C GLY A 204 -16.51 13.54 -64.54
N LEU A 205 -17.09 13.51 -63.33
CA LEU A 205 -17.58 14.67 -62.58
C LEU A 205 -16.59 15.20 -61.53
N ALA A 206 -15.52 14.46 -61.22
CA ALA A 206 -14.47 14.84 -60.28
C ALA A 206 -13.06 14.54 -60.82
N VAL A 207 -12.01 15.05 -60.16
CA VAL A 207 -10.61 14.83 -60.57
C VAL A 207 -9.93 13.75 -59.73
N ALA A 208 -8.94 13.06 -60.31
CA ALA A 208 -8.17 12.01 -59.61
C ALA A 208 -7.46 12.48 -58.32
N VAL A 209 -7.22 13.79 -58.20
CA VAL A 209 -6.69 14.42 -56.98
C VAL A 209 -7.68 14.30 -55.81
N ASP A 210 -8.99 14.34 -56.07
CA ASP A 210 -10.01 14.23 -55.02
C ASP A 210 -10.04 12.82 -54.41
N VAL A 211 -9.87 11.79 -55.24
CA VAL A 211 -9.75 10.39 -54.76
C VAL A 211 -8.48 10.20 -53.93
N SER A 212 -7.35 10.77 -54.37
CA SER A 212 -6.10 10.71 -53.60
C SER A 212 -6.24 11.37 -52.22
N ARG A 213 -6.98 12.49 -52.12
CA ARG A 213 -7.26 13.17 -50.85
C ARG A 213 -8.21 12.38 -49.96
N ALA A 214 -9.28 11.84 -50.52
CA ALA A 214 -10.22 10.99 -49.76
C ALA A 214 -9.49 9.75 -49.20
N ARG A 215 -8.60 9.14 -49.99
CA ARG A 215 -7.76 8.03 -49.53
C ARG A 215 -6.82 8.45 -48.40
N GLN A 216 -6.21 9.63 -48.48
CA GLN A 216 -5.38 10.15 -47.39
C GLN A 216 -6.19 10.29 -46.08
N GLN A 217 -7.42 10.79 -46.14
CA GLN A 217 -8.28 10.92 -44.95
C GLN A 217 -8.62 9.58 -44.31
N VAL A 218 -8.89 8.54 -45.12
CA VAL A 218 -9.12 7.18 -44.61
C VAL A 218 -7.89 6.70 -43.85
N LEU A 219 -6.69 6.87 -44.41
CA LEU A 219 -5.44 6.48 -43.75
C LEU A 219 -5.20 7.25 -42.44
N GLU A 220 -5.54 8.54 -42.40
CA GLU A 220 -5.45 9.35 -41.17
C GLU A 220 -6.44 8.88 -40.09
N ALA A 221 -7.66 8.49 -40.47
CA ALA A 221 -8.64 7.95 -39.53
C ALA A 221 -8.28 6.54 -39.06
N GLU A 222 -7.76 5.69 -39.94
CA GLU A 222 -7.22 4.38 -39.56
C GLU A 222 -6.07 4.52 -38.57
N GLN A 223 -5.19 5.50 -38.76
CA GLN A 223 -4.13 5.82 -37.79
C GLN A 223 -4.74 6.23 -36.43
N THR A 224 -5.74 7.11 -36.45
CA THR A 224 -6.42 7.57 -35.21
C THR A 224 -7.09 6.42 -34.48
N LEU A 225 -7.71 5.49 -35.21
CA LEU A 225 -8.30 4.27 -34.66
C LEU A 225 -7.25 3.32 -34.05
N LEU A 226 -6.10 3.18 -34.69
CA LEU A 226 -4.99 2.39 -34.12
C LEU A 226 -4.49 3.00 -32.81
N GLU A 227 -4.37 4.32 -32.73
CA GLU A 227 -3.98 5.04 -31.51
C GLU A 227 -5.06 4.91 -30.42
N ALA A 228 -6.35 5.04 -30.76
CA ALA A 228 -7.46 4.85 -29.84
C ALA A 228 -7.51 3.43 -29.26
N ARG A 229 -7.32 2.40 -30.10
CA ARG A 229 -7.25 0.99 -29.66
C ARG A 229 -6.05 0.72 -28.77
N GLN A 230 -4.90 1.33 -29.06
CA GLN A 230 -3.73 1.24 -28.19
C GLN A 230 -4.02 1.87 -26.82
N ASN A 231 -4.64 3.04 -26.79
CA ASN A 231 -5.00 3.72 -25.55
C ASN A 231 -6.03 2.92 -24.74
N LEU A 232 -7.01 2.28 -25.40
CA LEU A 232 -7.94 1.35 -24.77
C LEU A 232 -7.21 0.19 -24.10
N GLY A 233 -6.25 -0.46 -24.79
CA GLY A 233 -5.43 -1.52 -24.22
C GLY A 233 -4.64 -1.04 -23.00
N ASN A 234 -3.99 0.13 -23.09
CA ASN A 234 -3.25 0.71 -21.96
C ASN A 234 -4.16 1.03 -20.76
N ALA A 235 -5.37 1.54 -21.00
CA ALA A 235 -6.34 1.84 -19.94
C ALA A 235 -6.88 0.54 -19.30
N ALA A 236 -7.09 -0.50 -20.10
CA ALA A 236 -7.48 -1.83 -19.63
C ALA A 236 -6.40 -2.44 -18.73
N ASP A 237 -5.14 -2.37 -19.16
CA ASP A 237 -3.99 -2.86 -18.39
C ASP A 237 -3.80 -2.08 -17.08
N ALA A 238 -4.02 -0.77 -17.09
CA ALA A 238 -3.95 0.06 -15.88
C ALA A 238 -5.00 -0.35 -14.84
N LEU A 239 -6.23 -0.63 -15.27
CA LEU A 239 -7.29 -1.11 -14.37
C LEU A 239 -7.02 -2.56 -13.93
N ALA A 240 -6.57 -3.44 -14.83
CA ALA A 240 -6.20 -4.81 -14.52
C ALA A 240 -5.11 -4.87 -13.44
N TYR A 241 -4.09 -4.01 -13.54
CA TYR A 241 -3.05 -3.85 -12.52
C TYR A 241 -3.63 -3.47 -11.15
N LEU A 242 -4.57 -2.52 -11.10
CA LEU A 242 -5.24 -2.15 -9.85
C LEU A 242 -6.10 -3.29 -9.29
N LEU A 243 -6.66 -4.15 -10.14
CA LEU A 243 -7.43 -5.32 -9.69
C LEU A 243 -6.55 -6.50 -9.26
N GLY A 244 -5.22 -6.42 -9.40
CA GLY A 244 -4.32 -7.54 -9.13
C GLY A 244 -4.36 -8.63 -10.21
N ARG A 245 -4.85 -8.29 -11.42
CA ARG A 245 -4.91 -9.19 -12.58
C ARG A 245 -3.67 -9.03 -13.46
N GLU A 246 -3.36 -10.07 -14.23
CA GLU A 246 -2.34 -9.96 -15.28
C GLU A 246 -2.86 -9.05 -16.41
N PRO A 247 -2.02 -8.17 -16.98
CA PRO A 247 -2.41 -7.28 -18.07
C PRO A 247 -2.59 -8.09 -19.37
N ASP A 248 -3.82 -8.09 -19.89
CA ASP A 248 -4.20 -8.74 -21.15
C ASP A 248 -4.75 -7.75 -22.21
N GLY A 249 -4.98 -6.49 -21.84
CA GLY A 249 -5.59 -5.46 -22.69
C GLY A 249 -7.05 -5.72 -23.07
N GLU A 250 -7.70 -6.76 -22.53
CA GLU A 250 -9.02 -7.21 -22.95
C GLU A 250 -10.14 -6.72 -22.03
N LEU A 251 -9.80 -6.17 -20.87
CA LEU A 251 -10.77 -5.66 -19.89
C LEU A 251 -11.69 -4.59 -20.49
N ARG A 252 -13.00 -4.74 -20.27
CA ARG A 252 -14.04 -3.81 -20.67
C ARG A 252 -14.95 -3.48 -19.50
N VAL A 253 -15.51 -2.27 -19.51
CA VAL A 253 -16.50 -1.80 -18.54
C VAL A 253 -17.87 -1.65 -19.17
N ASP A 254 -18.92 -1.87 -18.38
CA ASP A 254 -20.31 -1.67 -18.78
C ASP A 254 -20.79 -0.35 -18.18
N PHE A 255 -20.49 0.75 -18.87
CA PHE A 255 -20.86 2.09 -18.46
C PHE A 255 -21.20 2.93 -19.68
N ASP A 256 -22.36 3.57 -19.67
CA ASP A 256 -22.77 4.48 -20.74
C ASP A 256 -21.96 5.79 -20.66
N PRO A 257 -21.06 6.06 -21.65
CA PRO A 257 -20.23 7.27 -21.66
C PRO A 257 -21.05 8.56 -21.78
N ASP A 258 -22.30 8.48 -22.25
CA ASP A 258 -23.19 9.64 -22.41
C ASP A 258 -23.85 10.06 -21.08
N VAL A 259 -23.87 9.20 -20.05
CA VAL A 259 -24.46 9.45 -18.72
C VAL A 259 -23.45 10.04 -17.73
N ILE A 260 -22.21 10.27 -18.17
CA ILE A 260 -21.10 10.78 -17.35
C ILE A 260 -21.40 12.17 -16.70
N ALA A 261 -22.41 12.91 -17.17
CA ALA A 261 -22.73 14.26 -16.72
C ALA A 261 -24.19 14.41 -16.25
N GLY A 262 -24.54 13.83 -15.09
CA GLY A 262 -25.91 13.86 -14.55
C GLY A 262 -26.06 14.36 -13.11
N GLY A 263 -24.99 14.80 -12.44
CA GLY A 263 -25.03 15.22 -11.04
C GLY A 263 -25.46 16.68 -10.83
N ALA A 264 -26.24 16.95 -9.77
CA ALA A 264 -26.61 18.30 -9.33
C ALA A 264 -25.36 19.19 -9.12
N SER A 265 -25.52 20.51 -9.25
CA SER A 265 -24.44 21.48 -8.97
C SER A 265 -23.86 21.21 -7.59
N ALA A 266 -22.55 21.40 -7.43
CA ALA A 266 -21.87 21.39 -6.14
C ALA A 266 -22.67 22.27 -5.18
N ALA A 267 -23.54 21.64 -4.39
CA ALA A 267 -24.36 22.37 -3.45
C ALA A 267 -23.38 22.96 -2.46
N GLN A 268 -23.26 24.27 -2.51
CA GLN A 268 -22.52 25.12 -1.59
C GLN A 268 -22.97 24.76 -0.15
N GLY A 269 -22.30 23.80 0.50
CA GLY A 269 -22.93 23.10 1.62
C GLY A 269 -22.02 22.56 2.70
N ALA A 270 -20.85 22.01 2.39
CA ALA A 270 -19.93 21.59 3.43
C ALA A 270 -19.11 22.78 3.92
N THR A 271 -19.44 23.28 5.12
CA THR A 271 -18.61 24.29 5.79
C THR A 271 -17.19 23.74 5.91
N ASP A 272 -16.17 24.45 5.39
CA ASP A 272 -14.73 24.09 5.43
C ASP A 272 -14.25 23.45 6.77
N SER A 273 -14.95 23.77 7.86
CA SER A 273 -14.64 23.36 9.22
C SER A 273 -15.03 21.92 9.59
N GLU A 274 -16.02 21.32 8.93
CA GLU A 274 -16.52 19.97 9.28
C GLU A 274 -15.74 18.88 8.54
N VAL A 275 -15.57 19.03 7.23
CA VAL A 275 -14.75 18.15 6.36
C VAL A 275 -13.31 18.01 6.90
N SER A 276 -12.76 19.04 7.53
CA SER A 276 -11.39 19.02 8.06
C SER A 276 -11.22 18.22 9.38
N ARG A 277 -12.30 17.82 10.07
CA ARG A 277 -12.18 17.18 11.40
C ARG A 277 -12.26 15.66 11.37
N GLU A 278 -12.93 15.08 10.38
CA GLU A 278 -13.25 13.66 10.36
C GLU A 278 -12.35 12.83 9.43
N ARG A 279 -11.57 13.46 8.52
CA ARG A 279 -10.67 12.73 7.60
C ARG A 279 -9.69 11.82 8.32
N GLU A 280 -9.58 10.57 7.88
CA GLU A 280 -8.79 9.55 8.58
C GLU A 280 -7.28 9.86 8.54
N ASP A 281 -6.80 10.62 7.56
CA ASP A 281 -5.43 11.12 7.53
C ASP A 281 -5.12 12.08 8.70
N PHE A 282 -6.05 12.96 9.05
CA PHE A 282 -5.93 13.85 10.22
C PHE A 282 -6.12 13.11 11.53
N VAL A 283 -7.01 12.11 11.56
CA VAL A 283 -7.20 11.22 12.72
C VAL A 283 -5.93 10.43 12.99
N SER A 284 -5.31 9.86 11.96
CA SER A 284 -4.02 9.16 12.02
C SER A 284 -2.91 10.04 12.61
N ARG A 285 -2.80 11.28 12.12
CA ARG A 285 -1.82 12.25 12.62
C ARG A 285 -2.07 12.67 14.06
N ARG A 286 -3.34 12.84 14.45
CA ARG A 286 -3.71 13.14 15.84
C ARG A 286 -3.29 12.01 16.78
N TYR A 287 -3.57 10.75 16.43
CA TYR A 287 -3.12 9.61 17.22
C TYR A 287 -1.59 9.48 17.25
N SER A 288 -0.90 9.85 16.17
CA SER A 288 0.56 9.92 16.14
C SER A 288 1.13 10.99 17.09
N ILE A 289 0.49 12.16 17.18
CA ILE A 289 0.83 13.22 18.15
C ILE A 289 0.58 12.73 19.58
N GLU A 290 -0.56 12.07 19.84
CA GLU A 290 -0.86 11.50 21.14
C GLU A 290 0.16 10.41 21.54
N ALA A 291 0.61 9.59 20.59
CA ALA A 291 1.69 8.63 20.80
C ALA A 291 3.01 9.34 21.15
N ALA A 292 3.36 10.42 20.45
CA ALA A 292 4.53 11.23 20.75
C ALA A 292 4.46 11.91 22.13
N GLU A 293 3.27 12.38 22.55
CA GLU A 293 3.06 12.89 23.90
C GLU A 293 3.29 11.82 24.97
N LEU A 294 2.83 10.59 24.73
CA LEU A 294 3.05 9.46 25.63
C LEU A 294 4.53 9.10 25.71
N ALA A 295 5.27 9.17 24.60
CA ALA A 295 6.72 9.01 24.59
C ALA A 295 7.45 10.11 25.39
N ARG A 296 6.98 11.37 25.29
CA ARG A 296 7.49 12.48 26.12
C ARG A 296 7.19 12.23 27.60
N ARG A 297 5.99 11.78 27.95
CA ARG A 297 5.62 11.39 29.32
C ARG A 297 6.50 10.24 29.81
N ALA A 298 6.77 9.23 28.99
CA ALA A 298 7.70 8.14 29.33
C ALA A 298 9.10 8.68 29.68
N THR A 299 9.59 9.68 28.93
CA THR A 299 10.88 10.34 29.21
C THR A 299 10.87 11.07 30.55
N TRP A 300 9.80 11.82 30.85
CA TRP A 300 9.63 12.52 32.13
C TRP A 300 9.54 11.54 33.30
N TRP A 301 8.72 10.51 33.17
CA TRP A 301 8.59 9.44 34.17
C TRP A 301 9.83 8.53 34.24
N GLY A 302 10.81 8.68 33.35
CA GLY A 302 12.14 8.07 33.50
C GLY A 302 12.99 8.69 34.61
N LEU A 303 12.49 9.76 35.26
CA LEU A 303 13.13 10.38 36.42
C LEU A 303 12.78 9.69 37.74
N VAL A 304 11.72 8.87 37.80
CA VAL A 304 11.33 8.13 39.00
C VAL A 304 12.05 6.78 39.08
N PRO A 305 12.28 6.23 40.30
CA PRO A 305 12.87 4.91 40.45
C PRO A 305 11.99 3.83 39.80
N SER A 306 12.63 2.80 39.25
CA SER A 306 11.97 1.59 38.78
C SER A 306 12.11 0.48 39.81
N LEU A 307 11.05 -0.30 40.02
CA LEU A 307 11.01 -1.46 40.90
C LEU A 307 10.88 -2.73 40.06
N GLN A 308 11.75 -3.71 40.30
CA GLN A 308 11.68 -4.99 39.62
C GLN A 308 11.66 -6.14 40.63
N LEU A 309 11.08 -7.26 40.22
CA LEU A 309 11.11 -8.53 40.91
C LEU A 309 12.00 -9.45 40.09
N THR A 310 13.03 -10.01 40.70
CA THR A 310 13.89 -11.02 40.09
C THR A 310 13.77 -12.32 40.87
N ALA A 311 13.67 -13.43 40.15
CA ALA A 311 13.77 -14.76 40.69
C ALA A 311 14.78 -15.53 39.84
N GLY A 312 15.76 -16.18 40.47
CA GLY A 312 16.80 -16.94 39.81
C GLY A 312 16.86 -18.35 40.37
N ALA A 313 17.13 -19.32 39.52
CA ALA A 313 17.56 -20.65 39.90
C ALA A 313 18.83 -20.98 39.10
N GLN A 314 19.83 -21.49 39.78
CA GLN A 314 21.11 -21.87 39.19
C GLN A 314 21.41 -23.31 39.58
N LEU A 315 21.78 -24.12 38.60
CA LEU A 315 22.35 -25.44 38.80
C LEU A 315 23.76 -25.43 38.21
N GLY A 316 24.76 -25.75 39.02
CA GLY A 316 26.15 -25.77 38.57
C GLY A 316 26.97 -26.82 39.30
N GLN A 317 28.28 -26.61 39.32
CA GLN A 317 29.18 -27.55 39.96
C GLN A 317 28.94 -27.65 41.47
N PRO A 318 28.89 -28.88 42.02
CA PRO A 318 28.87 -29.09 43.46
C PRO A 318 30.07 -28.44 44.13
N THR A 319 29.82 -27.70 45.20
CA THR A 319 30.86 -27.11 46.05
C THR A 319 30.75 -27.67 47.47
N LEU A 320 31.77 -27.43 48.30
CA LEU A 320 31.78 -27.87 49.70
C LEU A 320 30.59 -27.34 50.51
N PHE A 321 30.06 -26.17 50.14
CA PHE A 321 28.92 -25.52 50.82
C PHE A 321 27.60 -25.66 50.05
N ASN A 322 27.63 -26.20 48.82
CA ASN A 322 26.44 -26.56 48.05
C ASN A 322 26.67 -27.90 47.30
N PRO A 323 26.43 -29.04 47.97
CA PRO A 323 26.70 -30.37 47.42
C PRO A 323 25.78 -30.75 46.25
N ASN A 324 24.60 -30.13 46.16
CA ASN A 324 23.64 -30.40 45.10
C ASN A 324 23.82 -29.46 43.89
N GLY A 325 24.72 -28.47 43.99
CA GLY A 325 24.97 -27.47 42.94
C GLY A 325 23.79 -26.55 42.64
N PHE A 326 22.66 -26.69 43.35
CA PHE A 326 21.42 -25.96 43.12
C PHE A 326 21.29 -24.77 44.07
N ASN A 327 21.12 -23.57 43.53
CA ASN A 327 20.86 -22.33 44.26
C ASN A 327 19.61 -21.66 43.70
N TRP A 328 18.88 -20.95 44.54
CA TRP A 328 17.79 -20.10 44.10
C TRP A 328 17.82 -18.78 44.85
N THR A 329 17.33 -17.73 44.21
CA THR A 329 17.23 -16.38 44.77
C THR A 329 15.91 -15.76 44.35
N VAL A 330 15.31 -14.99 45.24
CA VAL A 330 14.18 -14.10 44.92
C VAL A 330 14.49 -12.77 45.57
N GLY A 331 14.39 -11.70 44.80
CA GLY A 331 14.75 -10.36 45.24
C GLY A 331 13.85 -9.31 44.62
N ILE A 332 13.61 -8.26 45.38
CA ILE A 332 13.04 -7.01 44.87
C ILE A 332 14.15 -5.97 44.96
N GLY A 333 14.41 -5.30 43.85
CA GLY A 333 15.38 -4.22 43.77
C GLY A 333 14.74 -2.95 43.25
N ALA A 334 15.32 -1.81 43.60
CA ALA A 334 14.98 -0.53 43.02
C ALA A 334 16.19 0.05 42.28
N SER A 335 15.98 0.56 41.07
CA SER A 335 17.02 1.24 40.30
C SER A 335 16.61 2.69 40.06
N TRP A 336 17.49 3.62 40.46
CA TRP A 336 17.28 5.05 40.29
C TRP A 336 18.53 5.74 39.76
N LEU A 337 18.43 6.26 38.54
CA LEU A 337 19.48 7.09 37.95
C LEU A 337 19.33 8.54 38.44
N LEU A 338 20.14 8.94 39.42
CA LEU A 338 20.08 10.27 40.02
C LEU A 338 20.56 11.37 39.05
N TYR A 339 21.63 11.10 38.29
CA TYR A 339 22.23 12.06 37.39
C TYR A 339 22.80 11.40 36.13
N ASP A 340 22.50 11.99 34.98
CA ASP A 340 22.84 11.50 33.64
C ASP A 340 23.46 12.60 32.76
N GLY A 341 24.07 13.62 33.38
CA GLY A 341 24.66 14.73 32.64
C GLY A 341 23.64 15.67 31.98
N GLY A 342 22.37 15.63 32.41
CA GLY A 342 21.29 16.44 31.82
C GLY A 342 20.65 15.84 30.56
N ALA A 343 21.03 14.63 30.15
CA ALA A 343 20.54 14.01 28.93
C ALA A 343 19.01 13.83 28.90
N ARG A 344 18.36 13.50 30.02
CA ARG A 344 16.88 13.40 30.12
C ARG A 344 16.15 14.71 29.86
N TYR A 345 16.68 15.84 30.36
CA TYR A 345 16.09 17.16 30.09
C TYR A 345 16.19 17.48 28.59
N ALA A 346 17.36 17.27 27.98
CA ALA A 346 17.54 17.47 26.55
C ALA A 346 16.64 16.55 25.69
N ARG A 347 16.37 15.31 26.14
CA ARG A 347 15.41 14.41 25.47
C ARG A 347 13.97 14.90 25.60
N PHE A 348 13.59 15.43 26.76
CA PHE A 348 12.27 16.03 26.98
C PHE A 348 12.05 17.27 26.10
N ASP A 349 13.04 18.16 26.03
CA ASP A 349 12.98 19.36 25.20
C ASP A 349 12.90 18.99 23.71
N ARG A 350 13.70 18.02 23.26
CA ARG A 350 13.63 17.48 21.90
C ARG A 350 12.26 16.90 21.58
N ALA A 351 11.71 16.07 22.47
CA ALA A 351 10.38 15.48 22.28
C ALA A 351 9.28 16.56 22.26
N SER A 352 9.40 17.61 23.07
CA SER A 352 8.47 18.74 23.05
C SER A 352 8.52 19.53 21.75
N ALA A 353 9.73 19.78 21.21
CA ALA A 353 9.90 20.41 19.91
C ALA A 353 9.33 19.55 18.77
N GLN A 354 9.53 18.23 18.81
CA GLN A 354 8.95 17.29 17.82
C GLN A 354 7.42 17.27 17.85
N ILE A 355 6.80 17.33 19.03
CA ILE A 355 5.33 17.44 19.15
C ILE A 355 4.84 18.75 18.53
N ALA A 356 5.49 19.87 18.86
CA ALA A 356 5.12 21.17 18.29
C ALA A 356 5.29 21.21 16.76
N GLU A 357 6.33 20.57 16.22
CA GLU A 357 6.52 20.40 14.78
C GLU A 357 5.37 19.61 14.15
N GLN A 358 4.97 18.48 14.75
CA GLN A 358 3.85 17.66 14.26
C GLN A 358 2.50 18.38 14.33
N GLU A 359 2.25 19.16 15.38
CA GLU A 359 1.05 20.01 15.50
C GLU A 359 1.01 21.08 14.39
N LEU A 360 2.13 21.75 14.14
CA LEU A 360 2.24 22.74 13.06
C LEU A 360 2.09 22.08 11.67
N ALA A 361 2.64 20.88 11.48
CA ALA A 361 2.44 20.11 10.26
C ALA A 361 0.97 19.75 10.06
N LEU A 362 0.27 19.29 11.11
CA LEU A 362 -1.17 19.02 11.04
C LEU A 362 -1.98 20.27 10.68
N GLN A 363 -1.64 21.44 11.25
CA GLN A 363 -2.30 22.70 10.87
C GLN A 363 -2.03 23.09 9.42
N ARG A 364 -0.81 22.89 8.92
CA ARG A 364 -0.46 23.13 7.52
C ARG A 364 -1.25 22.21 6.59
N ASP A 365 -1.31 20.93 6.92
CA ASP A 365 -1.96 19.93 6.07
C ASP A 365 -3.49 20.13 6.05
N ARG A 366 -4.10 20.60 7.15
CA ARG A 366 -5.50 21.08 7.15
C ARG A 366 -5.73 22.27 6.21
N ARG A 367 -4.83 23.26 6.24
CA ARG A 367 -4.91 24.40 5.31
C ARG A 367 -4.75 23.93 3.86
N GLN A 368 -3.85 22.99 3.60
CA GLN A 368 -3.66 22.40 2.28
C GLN A 368 -4.92 21.67 1.80
N ALA A 369 -5.49 20.78 2.62
CA ALA A 369 -6.73 20.07 2.29
C ALA A 369 -7.90 21.03 2.01
N SER A 370 -8.05 22.11 2.80
CA SER A 370 -9.07 23.13 2.52
C SER A 370 -8.83 23.89 1.21
N THR A 371 -7.57 23.99 0.77
CA THR A 371 -7.21 24.61 -0.50
C THR A 371 -7.48 23.65 -1.66
N GLU A 372 -7.19 22.36 -1.47
CA GLU A 372 -7.48 21.29 -2.41
C GLU A 372 -8.99 21.11 -2.62
N LEU A 373 -9.80 21.10 -1.57
CA LEU A 373 -11.27 21.00 -1.67
C LEU A 373 -11.86 22.17 -2.48
N ARG A 374 -11.44 23.41 -2.16
CA ARG A 374 -11.84 24.60 -2.91
C ARG A 374 -11.38 24.58 -4.36
N ARG A 375 -10.23 23.96 -4.64
CA ARG A 375 -9.75 23.76 -6.00
C ARG A 375 -10.61 22.73 -6.71
N ALA A 376 -10.84 21.56 -6.12
CA ALA A 376 -11.66 20.49 -6.66
C ALA A 376 -13.09 20.96 -6.99
N SER A 377 -13.72 21.75 -6.10
CA SER A 377 -15.02 22.37 -6.36
C SER A 377 -15.01 23.25 -7.61
N ARG A 378 -14.03 24.17 -7.75
CA ARG A 378 -13.92 25.03 -8.93
C ARG A 378 -13.57 24.26 -10.20
N ASP A 379 -12.73 23.24 -10.08
CA ASP A 379 -12.34 22.38 -11.19
C ASP A 379 -13.57 21.58 -11.68
N TRP A 380 -14.42 21.09 -10.77
CA TRP A 380 -15.68 20.42 -11.10
C TRP A 380 -16.68 21.36 -11.78
N ASP A 381 -16.91 22.56 -11.22
CA ASP A 381 -17.79 23.58 -11.83
C ASP A 381 -17.32 23.95 -13.24
N THR A 382 -16.01 24.13 -13.42
CA THR A 382 -15.41 24.48 -14.73
C THR A 382 -15.53 23.33 -15.72
N ALA A 383 -15.24 22.10 -15.30
CA ALA A 383 -15.32 20.92 -16.16
C ALA A 383 -16.77 20.63 -16.59
N ARG A 384 -17.75 20.87 -15.70
CA ARG A 384 -19.17 20.79 -16.04
C ARG A 384 -19.56 21.81 -17.10
N ALA A 385 -19.21 23.07 -16.92
CA ALA A 385 -19.51 24.11 -17.90
C ALA A 385 -18.81 23.85 -19.26
N ALA A 386 -17.65 23.19 -19.25
CA ALA A 386 -16.95 22.81 -20.47
C ALA A 386 -17.71 21.75 -21.29
N ILE A 387 -18.53 20.89 -20.66
CA ILE A 387 -19.37 19.93 -21.38
C ILE A 387 -20.42 20.66 -22.23
N ASP A 388 -21.09 21.66 -21.67
CA ASP A 388 -22.11 22.43 -22.39
C ASP A 388 -21.50 23.08 -23.64
N VAL A 389 -20.33 23.73 -23.49
CA VAL A 389 -19.60 24.35 -24.61
C VAL A 389 -19.13 23.31 -25.64
N ALA A 390 -18.60 22.17 -25.19
CA ALA A 390 -18.16 21.11 -26.09
C ALA A 390 -19.34 20.46 -26.83
N SER A 391 -20.50 20.34 -26.19
CA SER A 391 -21.72 19.80 -26.80
C SER A 391 -22.24 20.71 -27.92
N GLU A 392 -22.23 22.03 -27.70
CA GLU A 392 -22.58 23.01 -28.72
C GLU A 392 -21.57 23.00 -29.87
N GLN A 393 -20.27 22.82 -29.59
CA GLN A 393 -19.25 22.67 -30.63
C GLN A 393 -19.49 21.43 -31.51
N VAL A 394 -19.85 20.29 -30.92
CA VAL A 394 -20.21 19.08 -31.68
C VAL A 394 -21.44 19.35 -32.56
N GLN A 395 -22.48 19.98 -32.01
CA GLN A 395 -23.68 20.32 -32.78
C GLN A 395 -23.36 21.21 -33.98
N VAL A 396 -22.60 22.30 -33.78
CA VAL A 396 -22.22 23.22 -34.86
C VAL A 396 -21.31 22.55 -35.89
N ALA A 397 -20.37 21.71 -35.45
CA ALA A 397 -19.49 20.97 -36.35
C ALA A 397 -20.27 19.94 -37.18
N GLN A 398 -21.25 19.27 -36.58
CA GLN A 398 -22.14 18.33 -37.26
C GLN A 398 -22.99 19.04 -38.34
N GLU A 399 -23.64 20.15 -37.99
CA GLU A 399 -24.41 20.96 -38.95
C GLU A 399 -23.52 21.46 -40.10
N THR A 400 -22.30 21.90 -39.80
CA THR A 400 -21.33 22.36 -40.80
C THR A 400 -20.90 21.23 -41.74
N TYR A 401 -20.67 20.02 -41.20
CA TYR A 401 -20.37 18.84 -41.99
C TYR A 401 -21.53 18.47 -42.92
N GLU A 402 -22.77 18.46 -42.41
CA GLU A 402 -23.97 18.15 -43.19
C GLU A 402 -24.18 19.15 -44.34
N PHE A 403 -24.07 20.46 -44.07
CA PHE A 403 -24.19 21.49 -45.10
C PHE A 403 -23.08 21.41 -46.15
N THR A 404 -21.85 21.17 -45.72
CA THR A 404 -20.69 21.09 -46.62
C THR A 404 -20.75 19.83 -47.48
N SER A 405 -21.15 18.70 -46.89
CA SER A 405 -21.41 17.46 -47.60
C SER A 405 -22.51 17.65 -48.65
N ALA A 406 -23.67 18.22 -48.28
CA ALA A 406 -24.78 18.52 -49.19
C ALA A 406 -24.37 19.43 -50.38
N ARG A 407 -23.54 20.45 -50.11
CA ARG A 407 -22.99 21.32 -51.16
C ARG A 407 -22.02 20.59 -52.07
N PHE A 408 -21.20 19.68 -51.54
CA PHE A 408 -20.30 18.84 -52.33
C PHE A 408 -21.09 17.92 -53.27
N GLU A 409 -22.20 17.35 -52.79
CA GLU A 409 -23.11 16.55 -53.64
C GLU A 409 -23.66 17.35 -54.82
N SER A 410 -23.89 18.64 -54.60
CA SER A 410 -24.41 19.59 -55.59
C SER A 410 -23.30 20.20 -56.48
N GLY A 411 -22.03 19.83 -56.27
CA GLY A 411 -20.88 20.40 -56.97
C GLY A 411 -20.54 21.85 -56.57
N LEU A 412 -21.07 22.33 -55.45
CA LEU A 412 -20.93 23.70 -54.94
C LEU A 412 -19.88 23.84 -53.81
N ALA A 413 -19.22 22.75 -53.44
CA ALA A 413 -18.15 22.70 -52.45
C ALA A 413 -17.00 21.84 -52.95
N THR A 414 -15.81 22.04 -52.40
CA THR A 414 -14.61 21.29 -52.78
C THR A 414 -14.37 20.09 -51.86
N SER A 415 -13.58 19.12 -52.34
CA SER A 415 -13.16 17.97 -51.52
C SER A 415 -12.41 18.36 -50.24
N LEU A 416 -11.73 19.51 -50.27
CA LEU A 416 -11.01 20.06 -49.13
C LEU A 416 -11.95 20.61 -48.06
N GLU A 417 -13.07 21.24 -48.46
CA GLU A 417 -14.05 21.78 -47.51
C GLU A 417 -14.74 20.65 -46.74
N VAL A 418 -15.11 19.55 -47.40
CA VAL A 418 -15.66 18.36 -46.73
C VAL A 418 -14.63 17.71 -45.81
N SER A 419 -13.37 17.64 -46.25
CA SER A 419 -12.25 17.16 -45.42
C SER A 419 -12.15 17.92 -44.11
N ASP A 420 -12.10 19.25 -44.21
CA ASP A 420 -11.92 20.13 -43.05
C ASP A 420 -13.12 20.03 -42.11
N ALA A 421 -14.34 20.03 -42.64
CA ALA A 421 -15.55 19.86 -41.84
C ALA A 421 -15.58 18.48 -41.11
N SER A 422 -15.18 17.39 -41.79
CA SER A 422 -15.11 16.05 -41.16
C SER A 422 -14.07 15.96 -40.05
N GLN A 423 -12.92 16.63 -40.22
CA GLN A 423 -11.86 16.69 -39.22
C GLN A 423 -12.28 17.54 -38.02
N GLN A 424 -13.01 18.63 -38.26
CA GLN A 424 -13.58 19.48 -37.20
C GLN A 424 -14.63 18.73 -36.37
N LEU A 425 -15.50 17.95 -37.02
CA LEU A 425 -16.48 17.09 -36.33
C LEU A 425 -15.78 16.05 -35.44
N LEU A 426 -14.85 15.26 -36.00
CA LEU A 426 -14.08 14.28 -35.23
C LEU A 426 -13.36 14.94 -34.04
N SER A 427 -12.72 16.09 -34.25
CA SER A 427 -12.03 16.80 -33.17
C SER A 427 -13.01 17.30 -32.10
N ALA A 428 -14.21 17.73 -32.48
CA ALA A 428 -15.24 18.18 -31.54
C ALA A 428 -15.78 17.00 -30.71
N GLU A 429 -16.05 15.84 -31.33
CA GLU A 429 -16.53 14.63 -30.65
C GLU A 429 -15.53 14.12 -29.62
N LEU A 430 -14.25 14.01 -29.99
CA LEU A 430 -13.18 13.63 -29.07
C LEU A 430 -13.03 14.64 -27.91
N ARG A 431 -13.18 15.94 -28.18
CA ARG A 431 -13.16 16.97 -27.13
C ARG A 431 -14.35 16.86 -26.18
N LEU A 432 -15.54 16.54 -26.68
CA LEU A 432 -16.72 16.32 -25.84
C LEU A 432 -16.51 15.10 -24.94
N ASN A 433 -15.99 13.99 -25.47
CA ASN A 433 -15.68 12.81 -24.67
C ASN A 433 -14.65 13.14 -23.56
N GLN A 434 -13.58 13.85 -23.91
CA GLN A 434 -12.58 14.29 -22.94
C GLN A 434 -13.14 15.26 -21.88
N ALA A 435 -14.02 16.18 -22.27
CA ALA A 435 -14.68 17.10 -21.33
C ALA A 435 -15.58 16.34 -20.34
N ARG A 436 -16.31 15.32 -20.82
CA ARG A 436 -17.11 14.43 -19.96
C ARG A 436 -16.24 13.65 -18.98
N LEU A 437 -15.16 13.03 -19.45
CA LEU A 437 -14.21 12.33 -18.57
C LEU A 437 -13.68 13.28 -17.48
N GLN A 438 -13.20 14.47 -17.86
CA GLN A 438 -12.68 15.46 -16.91
C GLN A 438 -13.71 15.89 -15.87
N ALA A 439 -14.96 16.11 -16.27
CA ALA A 439 -16.03 16.46 -15.35
C ALA A 439 -16.29 15.35 -14.33
N ARG A 440 -16.26 14.08 -14.76
CA ARG A 440 -16.45 12.94 -13.88
C ARG A 440 -15.31 12.72 -12.93
N LEU A 441 -14.07 12.80 -13.41
CA LEU A 441 -12.89 12.73 -12.55
C LEU A 441 -12.90 13.86 -11.51
N ALA A 442 -13.31 15.07 -11.90
CA ALA A 442 -13.43 16.20 -10.98
C ALA A 442 -14.55 16.00 -9.94
N GLU A 443 -15.70 15.46 -10.35
CA GLU A 443 -16.82 15.11 -9.45
C GLU A 443 -16.39 14.04 -8.44
N VAL A 444 -15.78 12.95 -8.91
CA VAL A 444 -15.31 11.85 -8.06
C VAL A 444 -14.28 12.37 -7.06
N ARG A 445 -13.27 13.13 -7.51
CA ARG A 445 -12.28 13.74 -6.62
C ARG A 445 -12.91 14.66 -5.59
N TYR A 446 -13.86 15.50 -6.00
CA TYR A 446 -14.57 16.37 -5.09
C TYR A 446 -15.34 15.55 -4.03
N ARG A 447 -16.07 14.51 -4.45
CA ARG A 447 -16.78 13.61 -3.54
C ARG A 447 -15.83 12.94 -2.55
N TYR A 448 -14.71 12.34 -2.98
CA TYR A 448 -13.76 11.73 -2.04
C TYR A 448 -13.04 12.73 -1.12
N LEU A 449 -13.03 14.02 -1.48
CA LEU A 449 -12.49 15.08 -0.62
C LEU A 449 -13.53 15.68 0.33
N GLU A 450 -14.81 15.64 -0.02
CA GLU A 450 -15.96 16.14 0.76
C GLU A 450 -16.55 15.05 1.67
N ASP A 451 -16.85 13.91 1.07
CA ASP A 451 -17.48 12.72 1.63
C ASP A 451 -16.40 11.82 2.24
N LEU A 452 -16.43 11.74 3.57
CA LEU A 452 -15.90 10.58 4.28
C LEU A 452 -17.10 9.72 4.65
N PRO A 453 -16.95 8.39 4.63
CA PRO A 453 -18.06 7.46 4.67
C PRO A 453 -18.95 7.63 5.91
N GLU A 454 -20.27 7.44 5.71
CA GLU A 454 -21.24 7.15 6.79
C GLU A 454 -20.86 5.90 7.61
#